data_AF-A0A5K0X4L5-F1
#
_entry.id   AF-A0A5K0X4L5-F1
#
_cell.length_a   1.000
_cell.length_b   1.000
_cell.length_c   1.000
_cell.angle_alpha   90.00
_cell.angle_beta   90.00
_cell.angle_gamma   90.00
#
_symmetry.space_group_name_H-M   'P 1'
#
loop_
_entity.id
_entity.type
_entity.pdbx_description
1 polymer ?
#
loop_
_entity_poly.entity_id
_entity_poly.type
_entity_poly.pdbx_seq_one_letter_code
_entity_poly.pdbx_strand_id
1 'polypeptide(L)' 'MAEYFNIKACLSGSVPLGNFNSAFNFTGLRHIDSAATKSLAVDGFYVPLVKVELMKLPLVLRENVRHAVPCSWDPMALA' A
#
# COMPACT_ATOMS: atom_id res chain seq x y z
N MET A 1 4.62 4.60 14.21
CA MET A 1 4.64 3.29 13.52
C MET A 1 4.17 3.37 12.08
N ALA A 2 2.92 3.76 11.80
CA ALA A 2 2.45 3.99 10.42
C ALA A 2 3.41 4.87 9.60
N GLU A 3 3.86 5.99 10.19
CA GLU A 3 4.86 6.88 9.59
C GLU A 3 6.21 6.20 9.28
N TYR A 4 6.67 5.27 10.11
CA TYR A 4 7.90 4.51 9.85
C TYR A 4 7.74 3.58 8.62
N PHE A 5 6.59 2.90 8.51
CA PHE A 5 6.25 2.11 7.33
C PHE A 5 6.15 2.98 6.08
N ASN A 6 5.62 4.20 6.21
CA ASN A 6 5.55 5.16 5.12
C ASN A 6 6.96 5.57 4.65
N ILE A 7 7.86 5.93 5.58
CA ILE A 7 9.25 6.29 5.26
C ILE A 7 9.96 5.13 4.55
N LYS A 8 9.75 3.88 5.00
CA LYS A 8 10.29 2.68 4.34
C LYS A 8 9.73 2.45 2.93
N ALA A 9 8.53 2.95 2.66
CA ALA A 9 7.91 2.97 1.33
C ALA A 9 8.22 4.24 0.52
N CYS A 10 9.16 5.08 0.97
CA CYS A 10 9.49 6.39 0.38
C CYS A 10 8.31 7.38 0.34
N LEU A 11 7.39 7.25 1.30
CA LEU A 11 6.22 8.13 1.46
C LEU A 11 6.34 8.92 2.78
N SER A 12 5.87 10.16 2.77
CA SER A 12 5.85 11.03 3.95
C SER A 12 4.45 11.11 4.57
N GLY A 13 4.39 11.51 5.84
CA GLY A 13 3.15 11.73 6.55
C GLY A 13 2.68 10.54 7.39
N SER A 14 1.57 10.74 8.10
CA SER A 14 1.13 9.85 9.18
C SER A 14 -0.08 8.97 8.81
N VAL A 15 -0.63 9.11 7.60
CA VAL A 15 -1.74 8.29 7.10
C VAL A 15 -1.24 6.87 6.89
N PRO A 16 -1.83 5.85 7.52
CA PRO A 16 -1.35 4.48 7.38
C PRO A 16 -1.62 3.93 5.98
N LEU A 17 -0.60 3.29 5.40
CA LEU A 17 -0.71 2.59 4.12
C LEU A 17 -1.63 1.37 4.24
N GLY A 18 -2.18 0.92 3.10
CA GLY A 18 -3.05 -0.26 3.06
C GLY A 18 -2.39 -1.54 3.57
N ASN A 19 -1.09 -1.72 3.32
CA ASN A 19 -0.33 -2.86 3.86
C ASN A 19 -0.19 -2.80 5.39
N PHE A 20 -0.02 -1.60 5.95
CA PHE A 20 -0.04 -1.36 7.39
C PHE A 20 -1.43 -1.68 7.94
N ASN A 21 -2.49 -1.16 7.32
CA ASN A 21 -3.85 -1.42 7.78
C ASN A 21 -4.20 -2.91 7.76
N SER A 22 -3.81 -3.64 6.72
CA SER A 22 -4.00 -5.09 6.63
C SER A 22 -3.22 -5.85 7.71
N ALA A 23 -1.94 -5.52 7.91
CA ALA A 23 -1.09 -6.21 8.88
C ALA A 23 -1.55 -6.04 10.34
N PHE A 24 -2.14 -4.89 10.66
CA PHE A 24 -2.59 -4.56 12.03
C PHE A 24 -4.13 -4.55 12.18
N ASN A 25 -4.85 -5.01 11.16
CA ASN A 25 -6.32 -5.07 11.12
C ASN A 25 -7.01 -3.72 11.40
N PHE A 26 -6.49 -2.63 10.83
CA PHE A 26 -7.15 -1.33 10.87
C PHE A 26 -8.26 -1.34 9.82
N THR A 27 -9.50 -1.16 10.27
CA THR A 27 -10.71 -1.27 9.44
C THR A 27 -11.48 0.05 9.35
N GLY A 28 -11.09 1.07 10.11
CA GLY A 28 -11.77 2.35 10.11
C GLY A 28 -11.02 3.47 10.81
N LEU A 29 -11.64 4.01 11.87
CA LEU A 29 -11.14 5.16 12.60
C LEU A 29 -9.88 4.82 13.38
N ARG A 30 -8.75 5.36 12.90
CA ARG A 30 -7.40 5.14 13.46
C ARG A 30 -7.33 5.17 14.98
N HIS A 31 -8.05 6.08 15.64
CA HIS A 31 -8.01 6.20 17.10
C HIS A 31 -8.62 4.97 17.81
N ILE A 32 -9.67 4.38 17.25
CA ILE A 32 -10.34 3.19 17.78
C ILE A 32 -9.45 1.96 17.56
N ASP A 33 -8.99 1.78 16.32
CA ASP A 33 -8.18 0.62 15.93
C ASP A 33 -6.81 0.61 16.64
N SER A 34 -6.28 1.81 16.92
CA SER A 34 -5.03 1.94 17.70
C SER A 34 -5.17 1.50 19.15
N ALA A 35 -6.36 1.63 19.76
CA ALA A 35 -6.60 1.20 21.13
C ALA A 35 -6.68 -0.33 21.28
N ALA A 36 -7.14 -1.03 20.23
CA ALA A 36 -7.13 -2.49 20.18
C ALA A 36 -5.71 -3.06 20.02
N THR A 37 -4.79 -2.27 19.44
CA THR A 37 -3.40 -2.64 19.22
C THR A 37 -2.58 -2.43 20.51
N LYS A 38 -2.67 -3.38 21.46
CA LYS A 38 -2.13 -3.23 22.83
C LYS A 38 -0.61 -3.06 22.93
N SER A 39 0.17 -3.69 22.07
CA SER A 39 1.62 -3.52 22.01
C SER A 39 2.18 -4.43 20.92
N LEU A 40 2.85 -3.87 19.92
CA LEU A 40 3.93 -4.61 19.27
C LEU A 40 5.22 -3.90 19.67
N ALA A 41 5.97 -4.56 20.54
CA ALA A 41 7.34 -4.19 20.84
C ALA A 41 8.10 -4.16 19.51
N VAL A 42 8.42 -2.97 19.01
CA VAL A 42 9.32 -2.82 17.86
C VAL A 42 10.71 -2.50 18.39
N ASP A 43 11.24 -3.44 19.16
CA ASP A 43 12.69 -3.65 19.28
C ASP A 43 13.08 -4.96 18.56
N GLY A 44 12.26 -5.40 17.61
CA GLY A 44 12.53 -6.57 16.77
C GLY A 44 13.38 -6.20 15.56
N PHE A 45 14.45 -6.96 15.33
CA PHE A 45 15.25 -6.87 14.11
C PHE A 45 14.63 -7.76 13.02
N TYR A 46 14.37 -7.19 11.84
CA TYR A 46 13.95 -7.96 10.67
C TYR A 46 15.18 -8.42 9.89
N VAL A 47 15.38 -9.73 9.79
CA VAL A 47 16.41 -10.32 8.92
C VAL A 47 15.74 -10.63 7.56
N PRO A 48 16.00 -9.86 6.49
CA PRO A 48 15.49 -10.21 5.17
C PRO A 48 16.15 -11.50 4.69
N LEU A 49 15.35 -12.55 4.47
CA LEU A 49 15.86 -13.84 3.98
C LEU A 49 16.08 -13.84 2.46
N VAL A 50 15.25 -13.12 1.73
CA VAL A 50 15.34 -12.99 0.27
C VAL A 50 14.87 -11.59 -0.14
N LYS A 51 15.60 -10.99 -1.08
CA LYS A 51 15.18 -9.78 -1.77
C LYS A 51 14.64 -10.18 -3.13
N VAL A 52 13.33 -10.01 -3.34
CA VAL A 52 12.74 -10.17 -4.67
C VAL A 52 12.86 -8.84 -5.39
N GLU A 53 13.71 -8.80 -6.41
CA GLU A 53 13.78 -7.65 -7.31
C GLU A 53 12.87 -7.90 -8.51
N LEU A 54 11.83 -7.07 -8.63
CA LEU A 54 11.08 -6.96 -9.88
C LEU A 54 12.02 -6.33 -10.90
N MET A 55 12.52 -7.13 -11.84
CA MET A 55 13.23 -6.58 -12.99
C MET A 55 12.28 -5.62 -13.72
N LYS A 56 12.74 -4.38 -13.93
CA LYS A 56 12.09 -3.43 -14.84
C LYS A 56 12.23 -3.97 -16.26
N LEU A 57 11.37 -4.91 -16.61
CA LEU A 57 11.15 -5.29 -17.99
C LEU A 57 10.36 -4.16 -18.66
N PRO A 58 10.60 -3.88 -19.95
CA PRO A 58 9.73 -3.02 -20.73
C PRO A 58 8.36 -3.70 -20.80
N LEU A 59 7.48 -3.36 -19.87
CA LEU A 59 6.11 -3.83 -19.87
C LEU A 59 5.38 -3.13 -21.00
N VAL A 60 5.02 -3.89 -22.04
CA VAL A 60 4.16 -3.40 -23.12
C VAL A 60 2.71 -3.60 -22.71
N LEU A 61 1.92 -2.52 -22.76
CA LEU A 61 0.48 -2.61 -22.58
C LEU A 61 -0.11 -3.46 -23.70
N ARG A 62 -0.87 -4.51 -23.38
CA ARG A 62 -1.52 -5.31 -24.41
C ARG A 62 -2.57 -4.48 -25.16
N GLU A 63 -2.70 -4.71 -26.47
CA GLU A 63 -3.58 -3.90 -27.32
C GLU A 63 -5.06 -3.97 -26.89
N ASN A 64 -5.50 -5.12 -26.41
CA ASN A 64 -6.84 -5.28 -25.86
C ASN A 64 -7.10 -4.40 -24.62
N VAL A 65 -6.07 -4.18 -23.79
CA VAL A 65 -6.17 -3.28 -22.62
C VAL A 65 -6.21 -1.84 -23.11
N ARG A 66 -5.39 -1.49 -24.11
CA ARG A 66 -5.38 -0.16 -24.70
C ARG A 66 -6.75 0.22 -25.31
N HIS A 67 -7.42 -0.73 -25.97
CA HIS A 67 -8.77 -0.54 -26.50
C HIS A 67 -9.86 -0.49 -25.43
N ALA A 68 -9.64 -1.13 -24.28
CA ALA A 68 -10.58 -1.10 -23.16
C ALA A 68 -10.54 0.22 -22.37
N VAL A 69 -9.46 1.01 -22.51
CA VAL A 69 -9.34 2.31 -21.88
C VAL A 69 -10.01 3.36 -22.76
N PRO A 70 -11.02 4.09 -22.25
CA PRO A 70 -11.64 5.17 -23.00
C PRO A 70 -10.62 6.28 -23.32
N CYS A 71 -10.69 6.87 -24.51
CA CYS A 71 -9.82 7.98 -24.91
C CYS A 71 -10.01 9.25 -24.07
N SER A 72 -11.15 9.37 -23.38
CA SER A 72 -11.48 10.46 -22.47
C SER A 72 -12.06 9.91 -21.18
N TRP A 73 -11.64 10.49 -20.06
CA TRP A 73 -12.21 10.14 -18.76
C TRP A 73 -13.60 10.75 -18.63
N ASP A 74 -14.65 9.91 -18.68
CA ASP A 74 -16.03 10.29 -18.37
C ASP A 74 -16.46 9.60 -17.05
N PRO A 75 -16.38 10.31 -15.91
CA PRO A 75 -16.81 9.76 -14.62
C PRO A 75 -18.25 9.26 -14.59
N MET A 76 -19.14 9.84 -15.41
CA MET A 76 -20.56 9.47 -15.42
C MET A 76 -20.82 8.15 -16.16
N ALA A 77 -19.96 7.79 -17.11
CA ALA A 77 -20.03 6.51 -17.83
C ALA A 77 -19.48 5.32 -17.01
N LEU A 78 -18.83 5.58 -15.88
CA LEU A 78 -18.26 4.60 -14.96
C LEU A 78 -19.17 4.25 -13.77
N ALA A 79 -20.31 4.95 -13.64
CA ALA A 79 -21.28 4.77 -12.56
C ALA A 79 -22.26 3.62 -12.82
#